data_AF-A0A1X9YYT0-F1
#
_entry.id   AF-A0A1X9YYT0-F1
#
_cell.length_a   1.000
_cell.length_b   1.000
_cell.length_c   1.000
_cell.angle_alpha   90.00
_cell.angle_beta   90.00
_cell.angle_gamma   90.00
#
_symmetry.space_group_name_H-M   'P 1'
#
loop_
_entity.id
_entity.type
_entity.pdbx_description
1 polymer ?
#
loop_
_entity_poly.entity_id
_entity_poly.type
_entity_poly.pdbx_seq_one_letter_code
_entity_poly.pdbx_strand_id
1 'polypeptide(L)'
;MYLMNFLYLFLGAFTYTSIALDIIKTTFSSSGGGRITELVSRAVWKIFFFISGKKGKAKLLEYAGPSILTSTLLTWVLGLWAGLFLLLLSDPDSVVNSTTLSSATPLGNYIMRVLRFPLWG
;
A
#
# COMPACT_ATOMS: atom_id res chain seq x y z
N MET A 1 -16.42 -16.17 -4.43
CA MET A 1 -16.21 -14.76 -4.83
C MET A 1 -16.18 -13.83 -3.62
N TYR A 2 -17.21 -13.83 -2.75
CA TYR A 2 -17.26 -12.98 -1.54
C TYR A 2 -16.10 -13.16 -0.54
N LEU A 3 -15.61 -14.38 -0.32
CA LEU A 3 -14.53 -14.64 0.65
C LEU A 3 -13.25 -13.85 0.33
N MET A 4 -12.88 -13.74 -0.95
CA MET A 4 -11.70 -13.00 -1.38
C MET A 4 -11.85 -11.49 -1.14
N ASN A 5 -13.05 -10.95 -1.35
CA ASN A 5 -13.37 -9.56 -1.10
C ASN A 5 -13.23 -9.22 0.39
N PHE A 6 -13.77 -10.04 1.28
CA PHE A 6 -13.61 -9.86 2.72
C PHE A 6 -12.16 -9.97 3.17
N LEU A 7 -11.36 -10.86 2.55
CA LEU A 7 -9.92 -10.95 2.82
C LEU A 7 -9.21 -9.65 2.44
N TYR A 8 -9.44 -9.10 1.24
CA TYR A 8 -8.83 -7.84 0.81
C TYR A 8 -9.26 -6.67 1.70
N LEU A 9 -10.54 -6.63 2.10
CA LEU A 9 -11.06 -5.61 3.00
C LEU A 9 -10.34 -5.65 4.35
N PHE A 10 -10.27 -6.84 4.95
CA PHE A 10 -9.64 -7.00 6.26
C PHE A 10 -8.13 -6.71 6.20
N LEU A 11 -7.44 -7.23 5.19
CA LEU A 11 -6.00 -7.02 5.02
C LEU A 11 -5.67 -5.55 4.74
N GLY A 12 -6.47 -4.89 3.89
CA GLY A 12 -6.32 -3.47 3.56
C GLY A 12 -6.56 -2.58 4.76
N ALA A 13 -7.68 -2.77 5.47
CA ALA A 13 -8.00 -2.02 6.69
C ALA A 13 -6.92 -2.22 7.77
N PHE A 14 -6.53 -3.47 8.03
CA PHE A 14 -5.50 -3.78 9.01
C PHE A 14 -4.15 -3.14 8.67
N THR A 15 -3.74 -3.21 7.39
CA THR A 15 -2.48 -2.62 6.93
C THR A 15 -2.52 -1.10 7.05
N TYR A 16 -3.59 -0.45 6.59
CA TYR A 16 -3.76 0.99 6.65
C TYR A 16 -3.75 1.51 8.09
N THR A 17 -4.55 0.90 8.98
CA THR A 17 -4.61 1.29 10.39
C THR A 17 -3.29 1.04 11.10
N SER A 18 -2.59 -0.06 10.83
CA SER A 18 -1.29 -0.34 11.43
C SER A 18 -0.25 0.72 11.07
N ILE A 19 -0.20 1.15 9.81
CA ILE A 19 0.70 2.21 9.35
C ILE A 19 0.29 3.57 9.94
N ALA A 20 -1.00 3.88 9.97
CA ALA A 20 -1.50 5.13 10.57
C ALA A 20 -1.15 5.23 12.08
N LEU A 21 -1.34 4.14 12.83
CA LEU A 21 -0.96 4.07 14.24
C LEU A 21 0.55 4.20 14.43
N ASP A 22 1.34 3.60 13.54
CA ASP A 22 2.80 3.72 13.57
C ASP A 22 3.27 5.16 13.32
N ILE A 23 2.65 5.87 12.39
CA ILE A 23 2.91 7.30 12.13
C ILE A 23 2.57 8.14 13.36
N ILE A 24 1.36 7.97 13.92
CA ILE A 24 0.93 8.72 15.11
C ILE A 24 1.90 8.48 16.26
N LYS A 25 2.23 7.21 16.53
CA LYS A 25 3.18 6.87 17.59
C LYS A 25 4.55 7.49 17.30
N THR A 26 5.09 7.36 16.10
CA THR A 26 6.43 7.90 15.79
C THR A 26 6.48 9.43 15.85
N THR A 27 5.40 10.11 15.48
CA THR A 27 5.35 11.58 15.41
C THR A 27 5.10 12.20 16.78
N PHE A 28 4.22 11.62 17.58
CA PHE A 28 3.81 12.16 18.88
C PHE A 28 4.56 11.56 20.08
N SER A 29 5.32 10.47 19.90
CA SER A 29 6.05 9.83 21.00
C SER A 29 7.39 10.52 21.27
N SER A 30 7.58 10.96 22.50
CA SER A 30 8.88 11.34 23.06
C SER A 30 9.70 10.14 23.56
N SER A 31 9.09 8.94 23.59
CA SER A 31 9.64 7.71 24.17
C SER A 31 10.29 6.77 23.13
N GLY A 32 10.34 7.15 21.86
CA GLY A 32 10.85 6.32 20.76
C GLY A 32 9.82 6.06 19.66
N GLY A 33 10.29 5.50 18.54
CA GLY A 33 9.50 5.31 17.32
C GLY A 33 8.45 4.19 17.39
N GLY A 34 7.58 4.15 16.39
CA GLY A 34 6.68 3.03 16.14
C GLY A 34 7.43 1.74 15.80
N ARG A 35 6.76 0.59 15.92
CA ARG A 35 7.39 -0.73 15.71
C ARG A 35 7.88 -0.90 14.27
N ILE A 36 7.15 -0.34 13.30
CA ILE A 36 7.52 -0.41 11.88
C ILE A 36 8.69 0.53 11.62
N THR A 37 8.61 1.78 12.07
CA THR A 37 9.73 2.73 11.98
C THR A 37 11.02 2.18 12.59
N GLU A 38 10.96 1.56 13.76
CA GLU A 38 12.14 0.95 14.38
C GLU A 38 12.74 -0.19 13.54
N LEU A 39 11.89 -1.04 12.96
CA LEU A 39 12.34 -2.15 12.13
C LEU A 39 13.01 -1.64 10.86
N VAL A 40 12.41 -0.64 10.20
CA VAL A 40 13.00 0.04 9.04
C VAL A 40 14.32 0.68 9.41
N SER A 41 14.38 1.40 10.53
CA SER A 41 15.59 2.07 11.01
C SER A 41 16.74 1.08 11.22
N ARG A 42 16.46 -0.05 11.89
CA ARG A 42 17.45 -1.12 12.09
C ARG A 42 17.87 -1.78 10.78
N ALA A 43 16.94 -2.01 9.86
CA ALA A 43 17.23 -2.61 8.56
C ALA A 43 18.13 -1.71 7.72
N VAL A 44 17.79 -0.42 7.59
CA VAL A 44 18.60 0.57 6.87
C VAL A 44 19.97 0.68 7.52
N TRP A 45 20.04 0.81 8.85
CA TRP A 45 21.31 0.87 9.56
C TRP A 45 22.17 -0.38 9.31
N LYS A 46 21.59 -1.58 9.33
CA LYS A 46 22.29 -2.83 9.04
C LYS A 46 22.82 -2.89 7.61
N ILE A 47 22.06 -2.38 6.64
CA ILE A 47 22.50 -2.27 5.23
C ILE A 47 23.72 -1.33 5.15
N PHE A 48 23.64 -0.14 5.74
CA PHE A 48 24.75 0.82 5.75
C PHE A 48 25.98 0.28 6.50
N PHE A 49 25.79 -0.43 7.60
CA PHE A 49 26.87 -1.06 8.37
C PHE A 49 27.55 -2.20 7.61
N PHE A 50 26.77 -2.97 6.84
CA PHE A 50 27.32 -4.01 5.97
C PHE A 50 28.11 -3.42 4.82
N ILE A 51 27.58 -2.39 4.15
CA ILE A 51 28.23 -1.68 3.04
C ILE A 51 29.51 -0.96 3.49
N SER A 52 29.55 -0.44 4.73
CA SER A 52 30.76 0.19 5.29
C SER A 52 31.87 -0.81 5.68
N GLY A 53 31.67 -2.10 5.43
CA GLY A 53 32.65 -3.14 5.76
C GLY A 53 32.80 -3.35 7.27
N LYS A 54 31.73 -3.13 8.05
CA LYS A 54 31.71 -3.22 9.52
C LYS A 54 32.65 -2.22 10.21
N LYS A 55 33.17 -1.23 9.49
CA LYS A 55 34.00 -0.16 10.05
C LYS A 55 33.09 0.97 10.53
N GLY A 56 32.81 0.99 11.83
CA GLY A 56 31.90 1.96 12.46
C GLY A 56 32.31 3.45 12.36
N LYS A 57 33.51 3.75 11.85
CA LYS A 57 34.02 5.12 11.62
C LYS A 57 33.96 5.56 10.15
N ALA A 58 33.32 4.79 9.28
CA ALA A 58 33.22 5.15 7.87
C ALA A 58 32.32 6.38 7.69
N LYS A 59 32.76 7.34 6.87
CA LYS A 59 31.99 8.54 6.48
C LYS A 59 30.59 8.20 5.92
N LEU A 60 30.43 6.98 5.39
CA LEU A 60 29.17 6.40 4.96
C LEU A 60 28.11 6.29 6.07
N LEU A 61 28.50 6.15 7.34
CA LEU A 61 27.54 6.09 8.46
C LEU A 61 26.90 7.45 8.76
N GLU A 62 27.52 8.57 8.37
CA GLU A 62 26.91 9.91 8.50
C GLU A 62 25.65 10.05 7.64
N TYR A 63 25.60 9.34 6.50
CA TYR A 63 24.43 9.29 5.62
C TYR A 63 23.33 8.34 6.09
N ALA A 64 23.59 7.50 7.10
CA ALA A 64 22.61 6.54 7.60
C ALA A 64 21.41 7.25 8.23
N GLY A 65 21.63 8.34 8.97
CA GLY A 65 20.55 9.11 9.61
C GLY A 65 19.51 9.65 8.61
N PRO A 66 19.92 10.48 7.64
CA PRO A 66 19.02 10.95 6.58
C PRO A 66 18.37 9.81 5.79
N SER A 67 19.12 8.73 5.51
CA SER A 67 18.58 7.59 4.77
C SER A 67 17.51 6.82 5.54
N ILE A 68 17.66 6.70 6.87
CA ILE A 68 16.65 6.09 7.75
C ILE A 68 15.35 6.90 7.71
N LEU A 69 15.44 8.23 7.78
CA LEU A 69 14.28 9.12 7.71
C LEU A 69 13.56 8.98 6.36
N THR A 70 14.30 9.07 5.25
CA THR A 70 13.72 8.92 3.90
C THR A 70 13.09 7.55 3.69
N SER A 71 13.75 6.48 4.15
CA SER A 71 13.22 5.12 4.04
C SER A 71 11.97 4.91 4.89
N THR A 72 11.91 5.52 6.07
CA THR A 72 10.73 5.49 6.94
C THR A 72 9.55 6.17 6.26
N LEU A 73 9.76 7.37 5.70
CA LEU A 73 8.73 8.11 4.99
C LEU A 73 8.23 7.35 3.76
N LEU A 74 9.14 6.77 2.98
CA LEU A 74 8.79 5.90 1.85
C LEU A 74 7.97 4.68 2.30
N THR A 75 8.34 4.06 3.41
CA THR A 75 7.59 2.91 3.96
C THR A 75 6.17 3.30 4.32
N TRP A 76 5.97 4.46 4.93
CA TRP A 76 4.64 4.97 5.25
C TRP A 76 3.80 5.24 4.00
N VAL A 77 4.37 5.91 3.01
CA VAL A 77 3.68 6.19 1.73
C VAL A 77 3.27 4.88 1.07
N LEU A 78 4.19 3.93 0.92
CA LEU A 78 3.91 2.62 0.31
C LEU A 78 2.91 1.80 1.13
N GLY A 79 3.00 1.84 2.46
CA GLY A 79 2.10 1.11 3.35
C GLY A 79 0.66 1.63 3.31
N LEU A 80 0.48 2.95 3.38
CA LEU A 80 -0.84 3.58 3.24
C LEU A 80 -1.41 3.34 1.85
N TRP A 81 -0.57 3.47 0.81
CA TRP A 81 -0.99 3.24 -0.56
C TRP A 81 -1.39 1.79 -0.81
N ALA A 82 -0.61 0.82 -0.34
CA ALA A 82 -0.93 -0.60 -0.45
C ALA A 82 -2.20 -0.96 0.35
N GLY A 83 -2.36 -0.42 1.56
CA GLY A 83 -3.57 -0.62 2.36
C GLY A 83 -4.82 -0.08 1.66
N LEU A 84 -4.73 1.12 1.10
CA LEU A 84 -5.81 1.71 0.31
C LEU A 84 -6.10 0.90 -0.96
N PHE A 85 -5.06 0.49 -1.69
CA PHE A 85 -5.21 -0.33 -2.90
C PHE A 85 -5.93 -1.66 -2.60
N LEU A 86 -5.59 -2.32 -1.50
CA LEU A 86 -6.27 -3.53 -1.05
C LEU A 86 -7.75 -3.27 -0.71
N LEU A 87 -8.07 -2.13 -0.09
CA LEU A 87 -9.46 -1.74 0.15
C LEU A 87 -10.23 -1.53 -1.15
N LEU A 88 -9.63 -0.88 -2.16
CA LEU A 88 -10.27 -0.71 -3.48
C LEU A 88 -10.49 -2.05 -4.19
N LEU A 89 -9.56 -3.00 -4.06
CA LEU A 89 -9.72 -4.35 -4.62
C LEU A 89 -10.81 -5.19 -3.93
N SER A 90 -11.23 -4.79 -2.72
CA SER A 90 -12.28 -5.52 -2.00
C SER A 90 -13.66 -5.35 -2.60
N ASP A 91 -13.88 -4.28 -3.38
CA ASP A 91 -15.14 -4.04 -4.06
C ASP A 91 -14.92 -3.99 -5.58
N PRO A 92 -15.41 -5.01 -6.33
CA PRO A 92 -15.31 -5.05 -7.79
C PRO A 92 -15.93 -3.84 -8.50
N ASP A 93 -16.90 -3.16 -7.88
CA ASP A 93 -17.55 -1.96 -8.41
C ASP A 93 -16.84 -0.66 -7.99
N SER A 94 -15.82 -0.72 -7.11
CA SER A 94 -15.08 0.47 -6.65
C SER A 94 -14.22 1.11 -7.76
N VAL A 95 -13.90 0.40 -8.83
CA VAL A 95 -13.21 0.93 -10.01
C VAL A 95 -14.20 1.01 -11.17
N VAL A 96 -14.99 2.09 -11.19
CA VAL A 96 -15.93 2.36 -12.28
C VAL A 96 -15.16 2.76 -13.54
N ASN A 97 -15.37 2.04 -14.64
CA ASN A 97 -14.86 2.43 -15.95
C ASN A 97 -15.52 3.75 -16.37
N SER A 98 -14.73 4.82 -16.52
CA SER A 98 -15.17 6.18 -16.87
C SER A 98 -15.82 6.28 -18.26
N THR A 99 -15.86 5.19 -19.03
CA THR A 99 -16.45 5.15 -20.37
C THR A 99 -17.92 4.70 -20.37
N THR A 100 -18.39 3.97 -19.37
CA THR A 100 -19.68 3.24 -19.48
C THR A 100 -20.70 3.45 -18.36
N LEU A 101 -20.32 4.08 -17.22
CA LEU A 101 -21.23 4.35 -16.07
C LEU A 101 -22.12 3.15 -15.67
N SER A 102 -21.68 1.93 -15.95
CA SER A 102 -22.34 0.67 -15.66
C SER A 102 -21.29 -0.36 -15.28
N SER A 103 -21.61 -1.18 -14.28
CA SER A 103 -20.75 -2.26 -13.81
C SER A 103 -20.24 -3.10 -14.98
N ALA A 104 -18.96 -3.44 -14.97
CA ALA A 104 -18.33 -4.30 -15.97
C ALA A 104 -18.75 -5.77 -15.79
N THR A 105 -20.06 -6.04 -15.78
CA THR A 105 -20.58 -7.39 -15.82
C THR A 105 -20.49 -7.92 -17.25
N PRO A 106 -19.85 -9.09 -17.50
CA PRO A 106 -19.83 -9.73 -18.82
C PRO A 106 -21.24 -9.95 -19.40
N LEU A 107 -22.24 -10.09 -18.53
CA LEU A 107 -23.65 -10.25 -18.87
C LEU A 107 -24.24 -9.00 -19.56
N GLY A 108 -23.87 -7.80 -19.14
CA GLY A 108 -24.37 -6.55 -19.73
C GLY A 108 -23.95 -6.39 -21.19
N ASN A 109 -22.69 -6.73 -21.51
CA ASN A 109 -22.18 -6.70 -22.88
C ASN A 109 -22.82 -7.76 -23.78
N TYR A 110 -23.15 -8.94 -23.24
CA TYR A 110 -23.83 -9.99 -24.01
C TYR A 110 -25.28 -9.59 -24.35
N ILE A 111 -26.03 -9.08 -23.38
CA ILE A 111 -27.42 -8.66 -23.58
C ILE A 111 -27.49 -7.50 -24.59
N MET A 112 -26.59 -6.52 -24.48
CA MET A 112 -26.55 -5.39 -25.42
C MET A 112 -26.16 -5.82 -26.84
N ARG A 113 -25.32 -6.85 -27.02
CA ARG A 113 -25.01 -7.44 -28.34
C ARG A 113 -26.19 -8.19 -28.94
N VAL A 114 -26.94 -8.95 -28.14
CA VAL A 114 -28.09 -9.72 -28.60
C VAL A 114 -29.26 -8.79 -28.97
N LEU A 115 -29.51 -7.74 -28.18
CA LEU A 115 -30.57 -6.76 -28.45
C LEU A 115 -30.23 -5.78 -29.57
N ARG A 116 -28.95 -5.68 -30.00
CA ARG A 116 -28.50 -4.91 -31.16
C ARG A 116 -28.38 -5.79 -32.42
N PHE A 117 -29.20 -6.83 -32.55
CA PHE A 117 -29.44 -7.43 -33.85
C PHE A 117 -30.48 -6.58 -34.60
N PRO A 118 -30.21 -6.18 -35.86
CA PRO A 118 -31.11 -5.29 -36.59
C PRO A 118 -32.38 -6.07 -36.95
N LEU A 119 -33.53 -5.54 -36.53
CA LEU A 119 -34.81 -5.78 -37.21
C LEU A 119 -34.74 -5.13 -38.60
N TRP A 120 -34.06 -5.78 -39.54
CA TRP A 120 -34.15 -5.47 -40.97
C TRP A 120 -34.29 -6.80 -41.73
N GLY A 121 -35.55 -7.20 -41.89
CA GLY A 121 -36.03 -7.94 -43.05
C GLY A 121 -36.80 -6.96 -43.93
#